data_AF-A0A522X1P8-F1
#
_entry.id   AF-A0A522X1P8-F1
#
_cell.length_a   1.000
_cell.length_b   1.000
_cell.length_c   1.000
_cell.angle_alpha   90.00
_cell.angle_beta   90.00
_cell.angle_gamma   90.00
#
_symmetry.space_group_name_H-M   'P 1'
#
loop_
_entity.id
_entity.type
_entity.pdbx_description
1 polymer ?
#
loop_
_entity_poly.entity_id
_entity_poly.type
_entity_poly.pdbx_seq_one_letter_code
_entity_poly.pdbx_strand_id
1 'polypeptide(L)' 'PAWAKQKHLVNSGKSWIKVNLSEVSVFTYPEQPDMAVVNFEQDYTSSNLSNRMKKRQYWIKQNNRWQIVYEGAA' A
#
# COMPACT_ATOMS: atom_id res chain seq x y z
N PRO A 1 -12.47 7.67 9.97
CA PRO A 1 -12.49 6.18 10.05
C PRO A 1 -11.48 5.66 11.08
N ALA A 2 -11.77 4.53 11.73
CA ALA A 2 -10.88 3.92 12.74
C ALA A 2 -9.47 3.63 12.19
N TRP A 3 -9.40 3.09 10.96
CA TRP A 3 -8.13 2.82 10.26
C TRP A 3 -7.23 4.05 10.14
N ALA A 4 -7.78 5.18 9.69
CA ALA A 4 -7.01 6.41 9.52
C ALA A 4 -6.46 6.93 10.86
N LYS A 5 -7.30 6.93 11.92
CA LYS A 5 -6.88 7.32 13.28
C LYS A 5 -5.74 6.44 13.79
N GLN A 6 -5.85 5.12 13.62
CA GLN A 6 -4.79 4.19 14.00
C GLN A 6 -3.48 4.47 13.25
N LYS A 7 -3.55 4.71 11.93
CA LYS A 7 -2.35 5.03 11.14
C LYS A 7 -1.70 6.34 11.58
N HIS A 8 -2.50 7.36 11.91
CA HIS A 8 -1.97 8.61 12.48
C HIS A 8 -1.23 8.38 13.81
N LEU A 9 -1.81 7.60 14.72
CA LEU A 9 -1.16 7.27 16.00
C LEU A 9 0.13 6.47 15.83
N VAL A 10 0.14 5.50 14.91
CA VAL A 10 1.34 4.72 14.60
C VAL A 10 2.44 5.60 14.01
N ASN A 11 2.09 6.61 13.22
CA ASN A 11 3.03 7.52 12.60
C ASN A 11 3.52 8.61 13.57
N SER A 12 2.70 9.07 14.52
CA SER A 12 3.11 10.07 15.51
C SER A 12 4.18 9.55 16.47
N GLY A 13 4.29 8.23 16.64
CA GLY A 13 5.35 7.59 17.43
C GLY A 13 6.69 7.41 16.71
N LYS A 14 6.87 8.00 15.50
CA LYS A 14 8.09 7.85 14.68
C LYS A 14 8.70 9.22 14.39
N SER A 15 9.99 9.38 14.65
CA SER A 15 10.70 10.64 14.35
C SER A 15 11.16 10.72 12.89
N TRP A 16 11.35 9.56 12.24
CA TRP A 16 11.65 9.48 10.81
C TRP A 16 11.11 8.17 10.22
N ILE A 17 10.82 8.22 8.91
CA ILE A 17 10.34 7.09 8.11
C ILE A 17 11.03 7.12 6.75
N LYS A 18 11.52 5.97 6.30
CA LYS A 18 12.03 5.70 4.95
C LYS A 18 11.24 4.53 4.37
N VAL A 19 10.76 4.70 3.15
CA VAL A 19 10.04 3.65 2.42
C VAL A 19 10.67 3.55 1.04
N ASN A 20 11.10 2.34 0.68
CA ASN A 20 11.55 2.02 -0.66
C ASN A 20 10.66 0.92 -1.24
N LEU A 21 10.32 1.07 -2.53
CA LEU A 21 9.52 0.09 -3.26
C LEU A 21 10.38 -0.50 -4.38
N SER A 22 10.35 -1.82 -4.52
CA SER A 22 11.02 -2.54 -5.59
C SER A 22 10.12 -3.61 -6.20
N GLU A 23 10.51 -4.12 -7.37
CA GLU A 23 9.79 -5.20 -8.07
C GLU A 23 8.30 -4.90 -8.28
N VAL A 24 8.00 -3.64 -8.62
CA VAL A 24 6.63 -3.19 -8.83
C VAL A 24 6.06 -3.85 -10.09
N SER A 25 4.93 -4.54 -9.94
CA SER A 25 4.17 -5.12 -11.04
C SER A 25 2.71 -4.66 -10.96
N VAL A 26 2.13 -4.35 -12.12
CA VAL A 26 0.76 -3.86 -12.25
C VAL A 26 0.06 -4.69 -13.33
N PHE A 27 -1.08 -5.27 -12.98
CA PHE A 27 -1.90 -6.06 -13.88
C PHE A 27 -3.33 -5.53 -13.87
N THR A 28 -3.93 -5.34 -15.04
CA THR A 28 -5.38 -5.10 -15.13
C THR A 28 -6.13 -6.37 -14.79
N TYR A 29 -7.30 -6.25 -14.17
CA TYR A 29 -8.16 -7.39 -13.87
C TYR A 29 -9.14 -7.59 -15.03
N PRO A 30 -8.99 -8.59 -15.90
CA PRO A 30 -9.76 -8.67 -17.15
C PRO A 30 -11.27 -8.76 -16.94
N GLU A 31 -11.69 -9.40 -15.85
CA GLU A 31 -13.09 -9.64 -15.51
C GLU A 31 -13.77 -8.42 -14.88
N GLN A 32 -13.00 -7.43 -14.44
CA GLN A 32 -13.51 -6.22 -13.78
C GLN A 32 -12.88 -4.99 -14.43
N PRO A 33 -13.60 -4.29 -15.32
CA PRO A 33 -13.15 -3.03 -15.88
C PRO A 33 -12.72 -2.06 -14.78
N ASP A 34 -11.75 -1.22 -15.09
CA ASP A 34 -11.26 -0.21 -14.15
C ASP A 34 -10.67 -0.76 -12.85
N MET A 35 -10.29 -2.05 -12.82
CA MET A 35 -9.60 -2.67 -11.69
C MET A 35 -8.18 -3.08 -12.05
N ALA A 36 -7.27 -2.89 -11.10
CA ALA A 36 -5.87 -3.29 -11.21
C ALA A 36 -5.38 -3.95 -9.93
N VAL A 37 -4.48 -4.91 -10.09
CA VAL A 37 -3.73 -5.55 -9.01
C VAL A 37 -2.30 -5.06 -9.08
N VAL A 38 -1.80 -4.53 -7.96
CA VAL A 38 -0.45 -4.00 -7.83
C VAL A 38 0.30 -4.86 -6.81
N ASN A 39 1.43 -5.44 -7.20
CA ASN A 39 2.33 -6.12 -6.27
C ASN A 39 3.68 -5.41 -6.22
N PHE A 40 4.29 -5.37 -5.04
CA PHE A 40 5.62 -4.79 -4.85
C PHE A 40 6.29 -5.36 -3.61
N GLU A 41 7.61 -5.32 -3.57
CA GLU A 41 8.36 -5.43 -2.32
C GLU A 41 8.45 -4.05 -1.66
N GLN A 42 8.10 -3.99 -0.38
CA GLN A 42 8.25 -2.80 0.44
C GLN A 42 9.38 -3.02 1.44
N ASP A 43 10.39 -2.18 1.38
CA ASP A 43 11.37 -1.99 2.45
C ASP A 43 10.97 -0.76 3.27
N TYR A 44 10.56 -1.01 4.51
CA TYR A 44 10.14 0.01 5.46
C TYR A 44 11.13 0.10 6.60
N THR A 45 11.74 1.27 6.78
CA THR A 45 12.58 1.54 7.94
C THR A 45 12.14 2.84 8.61
N SER A 46 12.08 2.85 9.93
CA SER A 46 11.73 4.00 10.76
C SER A 46 12.56 4.00 12.05
N SER A 47 12.39 5.05 12.87
CA SER A 47 13.11 5.18 14.14
C SER A 47 12.94 4.02 15.12
N ASN A 48 11.90 3.17 14.96
CA ASN A 48 11.62 2.05 15.87
C ASN A 48 11.16 0.76 15.17
N LEU A 49 11.19 0.69 13.84
CA LEU A 49 10.78 -0.50 13.09
C LEU A 49 11.54 -0.57 11.77
N SER A 50 12.13 -1.72 11.48
CA SER A 50 12.65 -2.10 10.16
C SER A 50 11.95 -3.38 9.71
N ASN A 51 11.38 -3.38 8.51
CA ASN A 51 10.63 -4.50 7.98
C ASN A 51 10.65 -4.51 6.45
N ARG A 52 10.93 -5.67 5.86
CA ARG A 52 10.82 -5.90 4.42
C ARG A 52 9.73 -6.93 4.15
N MET A 53 8.76 -6.60 3.30
CA MET A 53 7.64 -7.50 3.00
C MET A 53 7.12 -7.33 1.57
N LYS A 54 6.54 -8.41 1.04
CA LYS A 54 5.77 -8.37 -0.20
C LYS A 54 4.36 -7.87 0.11
N LYS A 55 3.86 -6.96 -0.73
CA LYS A 55 2.51 -6.42 -0.62
C LYS A 55 1.75 -6.59 -1.91
N ARG A 56 0.44 -6.76 -1.75
CA ARG A 56 -0.54 -6.69 -2.81
C ARG A 56 -1.59 -5.63 -2.48
N GLN A 57 -1.90 -4.81 -3.48
CA GLN A 57 -3.01 -3.86 -3.43
C GLN A 57 -3.96 -4.11 -4.59
N TYR A 58 -5.25 -3.89 -4.33
CA TYR A 58 -6.27 -3.84 -5.36
C TYR A 58 -6.75 -2.40 -5.49
N TRP A 59 -6.80 -1.94 -6.73
CA TRP A 59 -7.12 -0.57 -7.09
C TRP A 59 -8.36 -0.58 -7.98
N ILE A 60 -9.30 0.32 -7.73
CA ILE A 60 -10.46 0.56 -8.60
C ILE A 60 -10.44 2.02 -9.04
N LYS A 61 -10.72 2.27 -10.33
CA LYS A 61 -10.86 3.60 -10.90
C LYS A 61 -12.33 4.03 -10.82
N GLN A 62 -12.61 5.08 -10.07
CA GLN A 62 -13.95 5.67 -9.96
C GLN A 62 -13.86 7.18 -10.22
N ASN A 63 -14.76 7.73 -11.04
CA ASN A 63 -14.74 9.16 -11.40
C ASN A 63 -13.37 9.62 -11.92
N ASN A 64 -12.76 8.79 -12.76
CA ASN A 64 -11.42 8.97 -13.31
C ASN A 64 -10.28 9.07 -12.27
N ARG A 65 -10.51 8.59 -11.03
CA ARG A 65 -9.54 8.57 -9.94
C ARG A 65 -9.34 7.14 -9.45
N TRP A 66 -8.08 6.73 -9.34
CA TRP A 66 -7.73 5.46 -8.74
C TRP A 66 -7.79 5.51 -7.21
N GLN A 67 -8.32 4.44 -6.61
CA GLN A 67 -8.44 4.28 -5.17
C GLN A 67 -8.04 2.86 -4.77
N ILE A 68 -7.27 2.75 -3.69
CA ILE A 68 -6.96 1.45 -3.08
C ILE A 68 -8.21 0.96 -2.36
N VAL A 69 -8.75 -0.17 -2.79
CA VAL A 69 -9.89 -0.84 -2.16
C VAL A 69 -9.47 -1.97 -1.22
N TYR A 70 -8.26 -2.48 -1.37
CA TYR A 70 -7.66 -3.48 -0.49
C TYR A 70 -6.13 -3.36 -0.46
N GLU A 71 -5.53 -3.63 0.69
CA GLU A 71 -4.09 -3.81 0.88
C GLU A 71 -3.82 -4.96 1.84
N GLY A 72 -2.89 -5.86 1.49
CA GLY A 72 -2.49 -6.99 2.33
C GLY A 72 -1.11 -7.54 1.98
N ALA A 73 -0.63 -8.49 2.80
CA ALA A 73 0.54 -9.28 2.46
C ALA A 73 0.23 -10.15 1.22
N ALA A 74 1.24 -10.31 0.36
CA ALA A 74 1.16 -11.17 -0.84
C ALA A 74 1.70 -12.57 -0.55
#